data_AF-A0A0D0L2R6-F1
#
_entry.id   AF-A0A0D0L2R6-F1
#
_cell.length_a   1.000
_cell.length_b   1.000
_cell.length_c   1.000
_cell.angle_alpha   90.00
_cell.angle_beta   90.00
_cell.angle_gamma   90.00
#
_symmetry.space_group_name_H-M   'P 1'
#
loop_
_entity.id
_entity.type
_entity.pdbx_description
1 polymer ?
#
loop_
_entity_poly.entity_id
_entity_poly.type
_entity_poly.pdbx_seq_one_letter_code
_entity_poly.pdbx_strand_id
1 'polypeptide(L)'
;MMRKATPVAPHRAAVVLLAERNFNGSAAPHAAQQRAMATYESVLHVTARFEVVDAHERPDTVLEYTECLYRVSVSKRYPVLRGEVTYRLRDGTPLRRSSKGYFDTLDGVCRLFTVEAVEKSDAAC
;
A
#
# COMPACT_ATOMS: atom_id res chain seq x y z
N MET A 1 2.81 -21.93 29.57
CA MET A 1 3.98 -21.54 28.75
C MET A 1 3.55 -20.43 27.81
N MET A 2 3.85 -19.17 28.15
CA MET A 2 3.46 -17.99 27.36
C MET A 2 4.44 -17.77 26.21
N ARG A 3 3.97 -17.83 24.95
CA ARG A 3 4.75 -17.43 23.77
C ARG A 3 4.58 -15.92 23.59
N LYS A 4 5.66 -15.17 23.86
CA LYS A 4 5.76 -13.74 23.51
C LYS A 4 5.63 -13.60 22.00
N ALA A 5 4.65 -12.80 21.56
CA ALA A 5 4.52 -12.39 20.17
C ALA A 5 5.66 -11.41 19.83
N THR A 6 6.48 -11.77 18.87
CA THR A 6 7.52 -10.92 18.30
C THR A 6 6.84 -9.80 17.50
N PRO A 7 7.14 -8.51 17.71
CA PRO A 7 6.63 -7.45 16.86
C PRO A 7 7.33 -7.55 15.49
N VAL A 8 6.55 -7.85 14.45
CA VAL A 8 6.99 -7.75 13.06
C VAL A 8 7.15 -6.26 12.75
N ALA A 9 8.40 -5.81 12.65
CA ALA A 9 8.70 -4.46 12.21
C ALA A 9 8.16 -4.26 10.77
N PRO A 10 7.50 -3.13 10.46
CA PRO A 10 7.13 -2.83 9.09
C PRO A 10 8.42 -2.69 8.27
N HIS A 11 8.54 -3.51 7.22
CA HIS A 11 9.62 -3.39 6.24
C HIS A 11 9.53 -2.01 5.57
N ARG A 12 10.34 -1.06 6.05
CA ARG A 12 10.54 0.26 5.42
C ARG A 12 11.37 0.07 4.16
N ALA A 13 10.73 0.09 3.01
CA ALA A 13 11.40 0.19 1.73
C ALA A 13 11.51 1.68 1.34
N ALA A 14 12.72 2.22 1.32
CA ALA A 14 12.98 3.54 0.74
C ALA A 14 13.07 3.38 -0.78
N VAL A 15 12.10 3.92 -1.52
CA VAL A 15 12.11 3.90 -2.99
C VAL A 15 12.58 5.26 -3.50
N VAL A 16 13.70 5.29 -4.22
CA VAL A 16 14.22 6.48 -4.88
C VAL A 16 13.64 6.54 -6.29
N LEU A 17 12.61 7.35 -6.51
CA LEU A 17 12.08 7.61 -7.86
C LEU A 17 12.84 8.78 -8.50
N LEU A 18 13.63 8.48 -9.53
CA LEU A 18 14.26 9.46 -10.41
C LEU A 18 13.23 9.93 -11.45
N ALA A 19 12.59 11.07 -11.22
CA ALA A 19 11.72 11.68 -12.24
C ALA A 19 12.56 12.49 -13.25
N GLU A 20 12.83 11.93 -14.42
CA GLU A 20 13.37 12.70 -15.56
C GLU A 20 12.23 13.45 -16.26
N ARG A 21 12.23 14.78 -16.19
CA ARG A 21 11.41 15.63 -17.06
C ARG A 21 12.25 16.06 -18.25
N ASN A 22 11.94 15.53 -19.43
CA ASN A 22 12.40 16.06 -20.72
C ASN A 22 11.87 17.49 -20.90
N PHE A 23 12.75 18.47 -20.75
CA PHE A 23 12.47 19.87 -21.03
C PHE A 23 13.08 20.21 -22.39
N ASN A 24 12.26 20.25 -23.44
CA ASN A 24 12.68 20.71 -24.75
C ASN A 24 12.52 22.24 -24.78
N GLY A 25 13.63 22.98 -24.73
CA GLY A 25 13.63 24.45 -24.74
C GLY A 25 14.98 25.07 -24.36
N SER A 26 15.74 25.44 -25.39
CA SER A 26 17.08 26.04 -25.38
C SER A 26 17.24 27.33 -24.53
N ALA A 27 18.29 27.36 -23.69
CA ALA A 27 19.36 28.40 -23.59
C ALA A 27 19.95 28.47 -22.16
N ALA A 28 21.25 28.16 -22.02
CA ALA A 28 22.06 28.18 -20.78
C ALA A 28 22.57 29.63 -20.46
N PRO A 29 23.27 29.95 -19.32
CA PRO A 29 23.96 29.05 -18.39
C PRO A 29 23.93 29.43 -16.88
N HIS A 30 24.53 28.57 -16.04
CA HIS A 30 24.97 28.83 -14.66
C HIS A 30 23.92 29.17 -13.58
N ALA A 31 23.02 28.23 -13.33
CA ALA A 31 22.75 27.86 -11.96
C ALA A 31 22.93 26.35 -11.90
N ALA A 32 23.83 25.87 -11.04
CA ALA A 32 23.86 24.47 -10.65
C ALA A 32 22.47 24.17 -10.08
N GLN A 33 21.57 23.70 -10.94
CA GLN A 33 20.27 23.21 -10.56
C GLN A 33 20.58 21.96 -9.75
N GLN A 34 20.75 22.18 -8.44
CA GLN A 34 20.80 21.13 -7.45
C GLN A 34 19.59 20.27 -7.76
N ARG A 35 19.85 19.11 -8.39
CA ARG A 35 18.88 18.04 -8.54
C ARG A 35 18.55 17.64 -7.11
N ALA A 36 17.57 18.31 -6.53
CA ALA A 36 17.07 17.99 -5.21
C ALA A 36 16.41 16.62 -5.37
N MET A 37 17.17 15.56 -5.07
CA MET A 37 16.67 14.20 -4.90
C MET A 37 15.54 14.26 -3.87
N ALA A 38 14.31 14.25 -4.33
CA ALA A 38 13.16 14.11 -3.45
C ALA A 38 13.19 12.67 -2.93
N THR A 39 13.56 12.51 -1.66
CA THR A 39 13.53 11.21 -1.01
C THR A 39 12.11 10.94 -0.53
N TYR A 40 11.57 9.77 -0.86
CA TYR A 40 10.26 9.33 -0.40
C TYR A 40 10.40 8.12 0.52
N GLU A 41 9.57 8.07 1.55
CA GLU A 41 9.31 6.88 2.35
C GLU A 41 7.99 6.26 1.87
N SER A 42 8.02 4.98 1.49
CA SER A 42 6.80 4.20 1.21
C SER A 42 6.38 3.42 2.45
N VAL A 43 5.11 3.56 2.81
CA VAL A 43 4.50 2.84 3.94
C VAL A 43 3.17 2.23 3.49
N LEU A 44 2.98 0.94 3.75
CA LEU A 44 1.70 0.26 3.56
C LEU A 44 0.86 0.42 4.83
N HIS A 45 -0.27 1.09 4.73
CA HIS A 45 -1.24 1.23 5.80
C HIS A 45 -2.41 0.28 5.60
N VAL A 46 -2.82 -0.42 6.66
CA VAL A 46 -4.10 -1.15 6.65
C VAL A 46 -5.23 -0.12 6.72
N THR A 47 -5.99 0.03 5.65
CA THR A 47 -7.07 1.01 5.51
C THR A 47 -8.45 0.40 5.68
N ALA A 48 -8.61 -0.90 5.46
CA ALA A 48 -9.84 -1.60 5.76
C ALA A 48 -9.61 -3.07 6.13
N ARG A 49 -10.57 -3.62 6.86
CA ARG A 49 -10.70 -5.03 7.16
C ARG A 49 -12.06 -5.53 6.69
N PHE A 50 -12.08 -6.68 6.05
CA PHE A 50 -13.30 -7.32 5.58
C PHE A 50 -13.38 -8.68 6.26
N GLU A 51 -14.44 -8.92 7.00
CA GLU A 51 -14.79 -10.27 7.41
C GLU A 51 -15.42 -10.96 6.21
N VAL A 52 -14.87 -12.11 5.84
CA VAL A 52 -15.27 -12.83 4.64
C VAL A 52 -15.51 -14.30 4.93
N VAL A 53 -16.31 -14.94 4.08
CA VAL A 53 -16.54 -16.38 4.09
C VAL A 53 -16.16 -16.98 2.76
N ASP A 54 -15.51 -18.14 2.80
CA ASP A 54 -15.23 -18.94 1.61
C ASP A 54 -16.44 -19.80 1.19
N ALA A 55 -16.29 -20.53 0.08
CA ALA A 55 -17.34 -21.44 -0.43
C ALA A 55 -17.66 -22.63 0.49
N HIS A 56 -16.85 -22.87 1.52
CA HIS A 56 -17.05 -23.90 2.54
C HIS A 56 -17.55 -23.32 3.87
N GLU A 57 -18.08 -22.09 3.85
CA GLU A 57 -18.57 -21.36 5.02
C GLU A 57 -17.50 -21.16 6.10
N ARG A 58 -16.22 -21.13 5.72
CA ARG A 58 -15.13 -20.87 6.64
C ARG A 58 -14.86 -19.37 6.72
N PRO A 59 -14.90 -18.77 7.92
CA PRO A 59 -14.61 -17.36 8.09
C PRO A 59 -13.11 -17.09 7.95
N ASP A 60 -12.78 -15.96 7.34
CA ASP A 60 -11.44 -15.40 7.26
C ASP A 60 -11.52 -13.87 7.23
N THR A 61 -10.37 -13.19 7.27
CA THR A 61 -10.27 -11.74 7.24
C THR A 61 -9.37 -11.28 6.09
N VAL A 62 -9.92 -10.42 5.23
CA VAL A 62 -9.16 -9.71 4.20
C VAL A 62 -8.74 -8.35 4.72
N LEU A 63 -7.48 -8.01 4.53
CA LEU A 63 -6.90 -6.72 4.86
C LEU A 63 -6.65 -5.94 3.56
N GLU A 64 -7.17 -4.73 3.50
CA GLU A 64 -6.85 -3.75 2.46
C GLU A 64 -5.67 -2.90 2.92
N TYR A 65 -4.64 -2.86 2.09
CA TYR A 65 -3.46 -2.04 2.27
C TYR A 65 -3.46 -0.93 1.22
N THR A 66 -3.32 0.31 1.68
CA THR A 66 -3.04 1.45 0.82
C THR A 66 -1.57 1.84 0.96
N GLU A 67 -0.86 1.91 -0.15
CA GLU A 67 0.49 2.47 -0.16
C GLU A 67 0.43 3.99 0.02
N CYS A 68 1.27 4.53 0.88
CA CYS A 68 1.37 5.96 1.13
C CYS A 68 2.83 6.39 1.00
N LEU A 69 3.07 7.34 0.09
CA LEU A 69 4.38 7.89 -0.21
C LEU A 69 4.53 9.24 0.48
N TYR A 70 5.44 9.29 1.45
CA TYR A 70 5.76 10.48 2.23
C TYR A 70 7.03 11.11 1.71
N ARG A 71 6.93 12.35 1.20
CA ARG A 71 8.13 13.11 0.81
C ARG A 71 8.88 13.56 2.05
N VAL A 72 10.10 13.07 2.23
CA VAL A 72 10.95 13.41 3.36
C VAL A 72 11.63 14.76 3.10
N SER A 73 11.44 15.69 4.03
CA SER A 73 12.13 16.97 4.03
C SER A 73 12.33 17.43 5.47
N VAL A 74 13.50 18.02 5.74
CA VAL A 74 13.85 18.55 7.07
C VAL A 74 13.02 19.79 7.42
N SER A 75 12.57 20.56 6.42
CA SER A 75 12.01 21.90 6.62
C SER A 75 10.60 22.10 6.08
N LYS A 76 10.08 21.18 5.25
CA LYS A 76 8.76 21.31 4.63
C LYS A 76 7.93 20.06 4.83
N ARG A 77 6.67 20.24 5.20
CA ARG A 77 5.67 19.17 5.13
C ARG A 77 5.03 19.18 3.76
N TYR A 78 4.92 18.01 3.16
CA TYR A 78 4.27 17.80 1.87
C TYR A 78 3.02 16.95 2.09
N PRO A 79 1.99 17.12 1.24
CA PRO A 79 0.84 16.21 1.25
C PRO A 79 1.32 14.79 0.95
N VAL A 80 0.66 13.82 1.58
CA VAL A 80 0.91 12.39 1.36
C VAL A 80 0.35 12.01 0.00
N LEU A 81 1.12 11.26 -0.78
CA LEU A 81 0.62 10.70 -2.03
C LEU A 81 0.14 9.28 -1.76
N ARG A 82 -1.15 9.02 -1.98
CA ARG A 82 -1.72 7.67 -1.89
C ARG A 82 -1.46 6.92 -3.19
N GLY A 83 -0.86 5.74 -3.08
CA GLY A 83 -0.51 4.83 -4.15
C GLY A 83 -1.55 3.73 -4.34
N GLU A 84 -1.07 2.57 -4.75
CA GLU A 84 -1.93 1.44 -5.09
C GLU A 84 -2.60 0.83 -3.84
N VAL A 85 -3.82 0.32 -4.04
CA VAL A 85 -4.55 -0.45 -3.04
C VAL A 85 -4.39 -1.94 -3.34
N THR A 86 -3.91 -2.68 -2.35
CA THR A 86 -3.72 -4.13 -2.45
C THR A 86 -4.50 -4.86 -1.37
N TYR A 87 -4.95 -6.08 -1.65
CA TYR A 87 -5.74 -6.88 -0.72
C TYR A 87 -4.99 -8.16 -0.40
N ARG A 88 -4.99 -8.57 0.87
CA ARG A 88 -4.39 -9.83 1.30
C ARG A 88 -5.23 -10.49 2.38
N LEU A 89 -5.28 -11.81 2.38
CA LEU A 89 -5.74 -12.57 3.53
C LEU A 89 -4.81 -12.32 4.74
N ARG A 90 -5.30 -12.66 5.93
CA ARG A 90 -4.53 -12.55 7.17
C ARG A 90 -3.22 -13.32 7.16
N ASP A 91 -3.15 -14.42 6.41
CA ASP A 91 -1.95 -15.23 6.20
C ASP A 91 -0.94 -14.62 5.22
N GLY A 92 -1.30 -13.51 4.56
CA GLY A 92 -0.49 -12.80 3.58
C GLY A 92 -0.79 -13.18 2.12
N THR A 93 -1.70 -14.12 1.86
CA THR A 93 -2.07 -14.54 0.51
C THR A 93 -2.69 -13.37 -0.25
N PRO A 94 -2.15 -13.01 -1.44
CA PRO A 94 -2.63 -11.87 -2.19
C PRO A 94 -3.98 -12.17 -2.85
N LEU A 95 -4.86 -11.17 -2.79
CA LEU A 95 -6.21 -11.24 -3.32
C LEU A 95 -6.44 -10.11 -4.33
N ARG A 96 -7.35 -10.37 -5.25
CA ARG A 96 -7.96 -9.34 -6.08
C ARG A 96 -9.40 -9.14 -5.66
N ARG A 97 -9.84 -7.88 -5.65
CA ARG A 97 -11.25 -7.54 -5.47
C ARG A 97 -11.93 -7.47 -6.83
N SER A 98 -12.99 -8.25 -7.02
CA SER A 98 -13.77 -8.20 -8.25
C SER A 98 -14.68 -6.97 -8.28
N SER A 99 -15.12 -6.58 -9.48
CA SER A 99 -16.11 -5.51 -9.66
C SER A 99 -17.47 -5.82 -9.02
N LYS A 100 -17.75 -7.12 -8.78
CA LYS A 100 -18.96 -7.61 -8.11
C LYS A 100 -18.83 -7.62 -6.58
N GLY A 101 -17.68 -7.25 -6.03
CA GLY A 101 -17.48 -7.06 -4.59
C GLY A 101 -16.98 -8.27 -3.80
N TYR A 102 -16.77 -9.42 -4.44
CA TYR A 102 -16.10 -10.58 -3.84
C TYR A 102 -14.58 -10.54 -4.04
N PHE A 103 -13.84 -11.31 -3.26
CA PHE A 103 -12.39 -11.47 -3.46
C PHE A 103 -12.04 -12.80 -4.12
N ASP A 104 -11.04 -12.78 -4.98
CA ASP A 104 -10.47 -13.96 -5.65
C ASP A 104 -8.97 -14.11 -5.37
N THR A 105 -8.52 -15.35 -5.17
CA THR A 105 -7.10 -15.65 -5.01
C THR A 105 -6.35 -15.54 -6.32
N LEU A 106 -5.18 -14.90 -6.28
CA LEU A 106 -4.32 -14.73 -7.46
C LEU A 106 -3.51 -15.99 -7.82
N ASP A 107 -3.66 -17.08 -7.07
CA ASP A 107 -2.93 -18.34 -7.19
C ASP A 107 -3.50 -19.30 -8.25
N GLY A 108 -4.57 -18.89 -8.97
CA GLY A 108 -5.21 -19.71 -10.00
C GLY A 108 -6.13 -20.81 -9.45
N VAL A 109 -6.28 -20.92 -8.13
CA VAL A 109 -7.18 -21.90 -7.48
C VAL A 109 -8.64 -21.39 -7.44
N CYS A 110 -8.90 -20.16 -7.90
CA CYS A 110 -10.23 -19.54 -8.00
C CYS A 110 -11.04 -19.68 -6.70
N ARG A 111 -10.42 -19.46 -5.54
CA ARG A 111 -11.16 -19.39 -4.27
C ARG A 111 -11.85 -18.04 -4.19
N LEU A 112 -13.15 -18.08 -3.99
CA LEU A 112 -14.00 -16.90 -3.88
C LEU A 112 -14.34 -16.64 -2.41
N PHE A 113 -14.23 -15.39 -2.01
CA PHE A 113 -14.60 -14.93 -0.67
C PHE A 113 -15.70 -13.87 -0.76
N THR A 114 -16.80 -14.11 -0.06
CA THR A 114 -17.92 -13.18 0.06
C THR A 114 -17.76 -12.34 1.31
N VAL A 115 -18.02 -11.04 1.21
CA VAL A 115 -17.91 -10.10 2.34
C VAL A 115 -19.15 -10.15 3.22
N GLU A 116 -18.96 -10.35 4.52
CA GLU A 116 -20.01 -10.27 5.53
C GLU A 116 -20.03 -8.91 6.22
N ALA A 117 -18.86 -8.38 6.57
CA ALA A 117 -18.73 -7.11 7.27
C ALA A 117 -17.50 -6.34 6.80
N VAL A 118 -17.53 -5.01 6.95
CA VAL A 118 -16.43 -4.12 6.58
C VAL A 118 -16.17 -3.13 7.70
N GLU A 119 -14.93 -3.12 8.17
CA GLU A 119 -14.39 -2.09 9.05
C GLU A 119 -13.42 -1.23 8.25
N LYS A 120 -13.78 0.04 8.02
CA LYS A 120 -12.85 1.01 7.44
C LYS A 120 -12.10 1.73 8.56
N SER A 121 -10.79 1.74 8.45
CA SER A 121 -9.95 2.58 9.29
C SER A 121 -9.92 3.97 8.68
N ASP A 122 -10.17 4.98 9.51
CA ASP A 122 -9.96 6.39 9.16
C ASP A 122 -8.48 6.76 9.21
N ALA A 123 -7.60 5.78 8.97
CA ALA A 123 -6.16 5.94 9.01
C ALA A 123 -5.77 6.96 7.94
N ALA A 124 -5.55 8.19 8.40
CA ALA A 124 -5.14 9.30 7.57
C ALA A 124 -3.70 9.06 7.10
N CYS A 125 -3.58 8.52 5.89
CA CYS A 125 -2.65 9.09 4.94
C CYS A 125 -3.24 10.43 4.46
#